data_AF-X1J4R6-F1
#
_entry.id   AF-X1J4R6-F1
#
_cell.length_a   1.000
_cell.length_b   1.000
_cell.length_c   1.000
_cell.angle_alpha   90.00
_cell.angle_beta   90.00
_cell.angle_gamma   90.00
#
_symmetry.space_group_name_H-M   'P 1'
#
loop_
_entity.id
_entity.type
_entity.pdbx_description
1 polymer ?
#
loop_
_entity_poly.entity_id
_entity_poly.type
_entity_poly.pdbx_seq_one_letter_code
_entity_poly.pdbx_strand_id
1 'polypeptide(L)'
;NLDDLTIEMVRSVAAKFLTLDQVKQMAQCLGANIGDLLLIIAGEPELISMALDELRREMGRRLKLAAPDLLAFTFIVDFPLLKRSQESGQWEPMHHPFTAPRDEDVPLLGSAPERVRGKHYDMICNGYEIAGGSLRIYTSHLQRKVFHLLGYSDAEIDERFGHLLEAFDYGAPPHGGIAPGIDRIVMLLAGEANIREVIAFPKNQNAVDLAFNAPSSVTEEQLADLHLRLRED
;
A
#
# COMPACT_ATOMS: atom_id res chain seq x y z
N ASN A 1 -3.35 36.78 -15.40
CA ASN A 1 -1.91 36.92 -15.67
C ASN A 1 -1.20 37.08 -14.34
N LEU A 2 -0.15 36.30 -14.05
CA LEU A 2 0.63 36.44 -12.81
C LEU A 2 1.51 37.71 -12.80
N ASP A 3 1.69 38.37 -13.95
CA ASP A 3 2.44 39.62 -14.04
C ASP A 3 1.81 40.73 -13.18
N ASP A 4 0.49 40.76 -13.10
CA ASP A 4 -0.30 41.73 -12.32
C ASP A 4 -0.32 41.43 -10.82
N LEU A 5 0.25 40.30 -10.38
CA LEU A 5 0.28 39.93 -8.97
C LEU A 5 1.21 40.86 -8.20
N THR A 6 0.67 41.52 -7.18
CA THR A 6 1.42 42.28 -6.17
C THR A 6 1.41 41.55 -4.82
N ILE A 7 2.38 41.86 -3.95
CA ILE A 7 2.47 41.20 -2.63
C ILE A 7 1.26 41.50 -1.73
N GLU A 8 0.63 42.66 -1.91
CA GLU A 8 -0.58 43.08 -1.20
C GLU A 8 -1.80 42.21 -1.53
N MET A 9 -1.81 41.59 -2.71
CA MET A 9 -2.85 40.66 -3.14
C MET A 9 -2.69 39.28 -2.48
N VAL A 10 -1.52 38.97 -1.92
CA VAL A 10 -1.21 37.67 -1.33
C VAL A 10 -1.69 37.62 0.11
N ARG A 11 -2.75 36.85 0.37
CA ARG A 11 -3.27 36.62 1.73
C ARG A 11 -2.68 35.36 2.32
N SER A 12 -1.66 35.50 3.16
CA SER A 12 -1.05 34.37 3.87
C SER A 12 -0.41 34.81 5.18
N VAL A 13 -0.48 33.97 6.21
CA VAL A 13 0.27 34.15 7.46
C VAL A 13 1.78 34.09 7.25
N ALA A 14 2.21 33.44 6.15
CA ALA A 14 3.60 33.33 5.76
C ALA A 14 4.06 34.44 4.80
N ALA A 15 3.17 35.32 4.33
CA ALA A 15 3.48 36.32 3.30
C ALA A 15 4.68 37.22 3.68
N LYS A 16 4.83 37.55 4.97
CA LYS A 16 5.96 38.36 5.47
C LYS A 16 7.33 37.68 5.36
N PHE A 17 7.37 36.38 5.12
CA PHE A 17 8.59 35.59 4.98
C PHE A 17 8.92 35.22 3.53
N LEU A 18 8.06 35.61 2.58
CA LEU A 18 8.18 35.27 1.18
C LEU A 18 8.36 36.53 0.34
N THR A 19 9.22 36.46 -0.68
CA THR A 19 9.30 37.51 -1.69
C THR A 19 8.19 37.34 -2.72
N LEU A 20 7.83 38.42 -3.42
CA LEU A 20 6.85 38.35 -4.51
C LEU A 20 7.29 37.36 -5.60
N ASP A 21 8.59 37.34 -5.92
CA ASP A 21 9.15 36.41 -6.90
C ASP A 21 9.01 34.95 -6.45
N GLN A 22 9.23 34.64 -5.16
CA GLN A 22 9.02 33.30 -4.62
C GLN A 22 7.55 32.89 -4.74
N VAL A 23 6.60 33.78 -4.45
CA VAL A 23 5.16 33.50 -4.61
C VAL A 23 4.81 33.27 -6.09
N LYS A 24 5.34 34.10 -6.99
CA LYS A 24 5.15 33.93 -8.44
C LYS A 24 5.72 32.59 -8.93
N GLN A 25 6.89 32.18 -8.46
CA GLN A 25 7.50 30.88 -8.78
C GLN A 25 6.66 29.71 -8.26
N MET A 26 6.15 29.78 -7.02
CA MET A 26 5.24 28.75 -6.48
C MET A 26 3.96 28.64 -7.31
N ALA A 27 3.34 29.77 -7.65
CA ALA A 27 2.14 29.80 -8.47
C ALA A 27 2.39 29.22 -9.87
N GLN A 28 3.52 29.57 -10.51
CA GLN A 28 3.92 29.01 -11.80
C GLN A 28 4.15 27.49 -11.73
N CYS A 29 4.87 27.02 -10.71
CA CYS A 29 5.13 25.60 -10.50
C CYS A 29 3.84 24.78 -10.35
N LEU A 30 2.84 25.34 -9.68
CA LEU A 30 1.54 24.70 -9.44
C LEU A 30 0.48 25.01 -10.53
N GLY A 31 0.82 25.82 -11.54
CA GLY A 31 -0.12 26.26 -12.58
C GLY A 31 -1.29 27.11 -12.05
N ALA A 32 -1.09 27.81 -10.93
CA ALA A 32 -2.13 28.59 -10.26
C ALA A 32 -2.32 29.98 -10.89
N ASN A 33 -3.56 30.47 -10.84
CA ASN A 33 -3.97 31.79 -11.31
C ASN A 33 -4.33 32.73 -10.14
N ILE A 34 -4.48 34.02 -10.45
CA ILE A 34 -5.01 34.99 -9.48
C ILE A 34 -6.43 34.56 -9.08
N GLY A 35 -6.65 34.39 -7.77
CA GLY A 35 -7.91 33.90 -7.21
C GLY A 35 -7.83 32.47 -6.67
N ASP A 36 -6.79 31.71 -7.07
CA ASP A 36 -6.58 30.36 -6.57
C ASP A 36 -5.98 30.35 -5.15
N LEU A 37 -6.26 29.27 -4.42
CA LEU A 37 -5.72 29.01 -3.10
C LEU A 37 -4.63 27.95 -3.16
N LEU A 38 -3.44 28.29 -2.68
CA LEU A 38 -2.33 27.34 -2.52
C LEU A 38 -2.31 26.85 -1.07
N LEU A 39 -2.44 25.53 -0.87
CA LEU A 39 -2.31 24.88 0.43
C LEU A 39 -0.97 24.14 0.48
N ILE A 40 -0.12 24.51 1.43
CA ILE A 40 1.26 24.01 1.51
C ILE A 40 1.45 23.34 2.87
N ILE A 41 1.99 22.12 2.87
CA ILE A 41 2.38 21.36 4.06
C ILE A 41 3.87 21.06 3.94
N ALA A 42 4.61 21.20 5.04
CA ALA A 42 6.04 20.91 5.14
C ALA A 42 6.31 20.01 6.36
N GLY A 43 7.29 19.11 6.25
CA GLY A 43 7.48 17.99 7.17
C GLY A 43 8.15 16.80 6.50
N GLU A 44 7.99 15.61 7.07
CA GLU A 44 8.54 14.36 6.53
C GLU A 44 7.73 13.88 5.30
N PRO A 45 8.38 13.40 4.22
CA PRO A 45 7.72 13.07 2.95
C PRO A 45 6.54 12.11 3.07
N GLU A 46 6.66 11.07 3.90
CA GLU A 46 5.60 10.06 4.09
C GLU A 46 4.36 10.67 4.75
N LEU A 47 4.56 11.42 5.85
CA LEU A 47 3.49 12.09 6.57
C LEU A 47 2.83 13.19 5.70
N ILE A 48 3.63 13.98 4.99
CA ILE A 48 3.10 15.01 4.08
C ILE A 48 2.25 14.37 2.99
N SER A 49 2.73 13.29 2.38
CA SER A 49 2.02 12.63 1.26
C SER A 49 0.64 12.14 1.72
N MET A 50 0.56 11.55 2.91
CA MET A 50 -0.72 11.14 3.50
C MET A 50 -1.64 12.33 3.79
N ALA A 51 -1.11 13.39 4.41
CA ALA A 51 -1.90 14.58 4.75
C ALA A 51 -2.41 15.32 3.50
N LEU A 52 -1.58 15.45 2.47
CA LEU A 52 -1.95 16.07 1.20
C LEU A 52 -2.93 15.20 0.40
N ASP A 53 -2.84 13.86 0.46
CA ASP A 53 -3.83 13.01 -0.19
C ASP A 53 -5.22 13.21 0.43
N GLU A 54 -5.32 13.20 1.76
CA GLU A 54 -6.59 13.43 2.46
C GLU A 54 -7.17 14.81 2.14
N LEU A 55 -6.33 15.86 2.22
CA LEU A 55 -6.73 17.21 1.86
C LEU A 55 -7.20 17.31 0.41
N ARG A 56 -6.47 16.70 -0.53
CA ARG A 56 -6.83 16.67 -1.96
C ARG A 56 -8.17 15.99 -2.18
N ARG A 57 -8.43 14.85 -1.51
CA ARG A 57 -9.71 14.13 -1.59
C ARG A 57 -10.85 14.96 -1.02
N GLU A 58 -10.66 15.57 0.15
CA GLU A 58 -11.67 16.41 0.78
C GLU A 58 -12.02 17.63 -0.09
N MET A 59 -11.00 18.30 -0.65
CA MET A 59 -11.23 19.40 -1.58
C MET A 59 -11.95 18.93 -2.86
N GLY A 60 -11.54 17.78 -3.42
CA GLY A 60 -12.23 17.18 -4.57
C GLY A 60 -13.70 16.88 -4.31
N ARG A 61 -14.04 16.42 -3.10
CA ARG A 61 -15.42 16.17 -2.66
C ARG A 61 -16.21 17.48 -2.49
N ARG A 62 -15.65 18.46 -1.77
CA ARG A 62 -16.32 19.77 -1.54
C ARG A 62 -16.59 20.52 -2.84
N LEU A 63 -15.63 20.47 -3.76
CA LEU A 63 -15.69 21.14 -5.06
C LEU A 63 -16.37 20.30 -6.14
N LYS A 64 -16.75 19.05 -5.84
CA LYS A 64 -17.43 18.12 -6.75
C LYS A 64 -16.67 17.91 -8.07
N LEU A 65 -15.36 17.71 -7.97
CA LEU A 65 -14.47 17.61 -9.14
C LEU A 65 -14.45 16.21 -9.78
N ALA A 66 -14.86 15.19 -9.03
CA ALA A 66 -14.95 13.83 -9.56
C ALA A 66 -16.31 13.60 -10.21
N ALA A 67 -16.31 13.05 -11.44
CA ALA A 67 -17.53 12.58 -12.09
C ALA A 67 -18.03 11.31 -11.38
N PRO A 68 -19.30 11.26 -10.93
CA PRO A 68 -19.82 10.17 -10.10
C PRO A 68 -19.83 8.81 -10.82
N ASP A 69 -20.09 8.80 -12.12
CA ASP A 69 -20.25 7.58 -12.91
C ASP A 69 -18.97 7.15 -13.65
N LEU A 70 -17.85 7.84 -13.42
CA LEU A 70 -16.58 7.52 -14.05
C LEU A 70 -15.80 6.51 -13.22
N LEU A 71 -15.41 5.40 -13.85
CA LEU A 71 -14.41 4.47 -13.30
C LEU A 71 -13.05 4.74 -13.94
N ALA A 72 -12.15 5.33 -13.17
CA ALA A 72 -10.77 5.61 -13.58
C ALA A 72 -9.84 4.50 -13.04
N PHE A 73 -9.26 3.75 -13.97
CA PHE A 73 -8.33 2.66 -13.65
C PHE A 73 -6.88 3.09 -13.89
N THR A 74 -5.97 2.61 -13.05
CA THR A 74 -4.53 2.71 -13.30
C THR A 74 -3.78 1.52 -12.73
N PHE A 75 -2.64 1.18 -13.31
CA PHE A 75 -1.68 0.28 -12.70
C PHE A 75 -0.60 1.11 -12.02
N ILE A 76 -0.29 0.76 -10.78
CA ILE A 76 0.93 1.21 -10.11
C ILE A 76 1.94 0.07 -10.21
N VAL A 77 3.16 0.42 -10.63
CA VAL A 77 4.26 -0.52 -10.90
C VAL A 77 5.55 0.06 -10.34
N ASP A 78 6.64 -0.70 -10.40
CA ASP A 78 8.00 -0.28 -10.00
C ASP A 78 8.13 0.13 -8.53
N PHE A 79 7.32 -0.50 -7.69
CA PHE A 79 7.47 -0.44 -6.25
C PHE A 79 8.85 -0.97 -5.80
N PRO A 80 9.42 -0.44 -4.70
CA PRO A 80 10.59 -1.04 -4.05
C PRO A 80 10.31 -2.50 -3.65
N LEU A 81 11.28 -3.40 -3.77
CA LEU A 81 11.12 -4.79 -3.34
C LEU A 81 10.99 -4.90 -1.82
N LEU A 82 11.82 -4.13 -1.11
CA LEU A 82 11.95 -4.12 0.34
C LEU A 82 11.80 -2.69 0.85
N LYS A 83 11.24 -2.54 2.05
CA LYS A 83 11.31 -1.31 2.85
C LYS A 83 12.04 -1.59 4.15
N ARG A 84 12.68 -0.57 4.70
CA ARG A 84 13.29 -0.68 6.02
C ARG A 84 12.27 -0.28 7.08
N SER A 85 12.06 -1.16 8.04
CA SER A 85 11.21 -0.91 9.21
C SER A 85 11.80 0.23 10.03
N GLN A 86 11.02 1.29 10.30
CA GLN A 86 11.48 2.37 11.18
C GLN A 86 11.61 1.92 12.64
N GLU A 87 10.85 0.90 13.04
CA GLU A 87 10.84 0.36 14.40
C GLU A 87 11.98 -0.63 14.64
N SER A 88 12.09 -1.66 13.80
CA SER A 88 13.08 -2.75 14.00
C SER A 88 14.39 -2.51 13.27
N GLY A 89 14.42 -1.59 12.29
CA GLY A 89 15.57 -1.36 11.41
C GLY A 89 15.82 -2.49 10.40
N GLN A 90 14.98 -3.55 10.39
CA GLN A 90 15.10 -4.70 9.50
C GLN A 90 14.43 -4.45 8.15
N TRP A 91 14.76 -5.27 7.15
CA TRP A 91 14.06 -5.26 5.87
C TRP A 91 12.73 -6.00 5.97
N GLU A 92 11.69 -5.40 5.41
CA GLU A 92 10.36 -5.97 5.26
C GLU A 92 9.98 -5.99 3.77
N PRO A 93 9.28 -7.04 3.31
CA PRO A 93 8.80 -7.06 1.93
C PRO A 93 7.72 -6.00 1.72
N MET A 94 7.75 -5.31 0.57
CA MET A 94 6.70 -4.35 0.21
C MET A 94 5.39 -5.01 -0.25
N HIS A 95 5.46 -6.28 -0.70
CA HIS A 95 4.28 -7.05 -1.09
C HIS A 95 4.29 -8.43 -0.41
N HIS A 96 4.93 -9.43 -1.02
CA HIS A 96 5.12 -10.76 -0.45
C HIS A 96 6.61 -11.13 -0.56
N PRO A 97 7.20 -11.89 0.39
CA PRO A 97 8.61 -12.33 0.31
C PRO A 97 8.96 -13.19 -0.91
N PHE A 98 7.98 -13.58 -1.73
CA PHE A 98 8.18 -14.35 -2.97
C PHE A 98 8.18 -13.47 -4.23
N THR A 99 8.00 -12.16 -4.09
CA THR A 99 8.05 -11.23 -5.23
C THR A 99 9.44 -11.23 -5.86
N ALA A 100 9.49 -11.41 -7.18
CA ALA A 100 10.74 -11.32 -7.92
C ALA A 100 11.25 -9.87 -7.99
N PRO A 101 12.55 -9.63 -7.83
CA PRO A 101 13.15 -8.35 -8.21
C PRO A 101 13.07 -8.13 -9.72
N ARG A 102 13.18 -6.87 -10.16
CA ARG A 102 13.56 -6.53 -11.54
C ARG A 102 14.90 -7.16 -11.87
N ASP A 103 15.04 -7.72 -13.07
CA ASP A 103 16.22 -8.54 -13.41
C ASP A 103 17.50 -7.70 -13.40
N GLU A 104 17.40 -6.46 -13.85
CA GLU A 104 18.48 -5.47 -13.84
C GLU A 104 18.91 -5.05 -12.42
N ASP A 105 18.04 -5.20 -11.42
CA ASP A 105 18.29 -4.78 -10.05
C ASP A 105 18.79 -5.93 -9.16
N VAL A 106 18.75 -7.19 -9.61
CA VAL A 106 19.24 -8.38 -8.86
C VAL A 106 20.66 -8.18 -8.29
N PRO A 107 21.64 -7.60 -9.02
CA PRO A 107 22.98 -7.37 -8.48
C PRO A 107 23.01 -6.41 -7.26
N LEU A 108 21.99 -5.57 -7.09
CA LEU A 108 21.91 -4.60 -5.99
C LEU A 108 21.41 -5.21 -4.68
N LEU A 109 20.85 -6.43 -4.70
CA LEU A 109 20.31 -7.09 -3.49
C LEU A 109 21.31 -7.13 -2.33
N GLY A 110 22.60 -7.33 -2.61
CA GLY A 110 23.64 -7.41 -1.58
C GLY A 110 24.32 -6.09 -1.23
N SER A 111 24.11 -5.02 -2.01
CA SER A 111 24.87 -3.76 -1.88
C SER A 111 24.00 -2.53 -1.64
N ALA A 112 22.83 -2.47 -2.27
CA ALA A 112 21.87 -1.38 -2.18
C ALA A 112 20.42 -1.92 -2.29
N PRO A 113 19.98 -2.78 -1.34
CA PRO A 113 18.66 -3.42 -1.39
C PRO A 113 17.48 -2.43 -1.45
N GLU A 114 17.63 -1.22 -0.90
CA GLU A 114 16.63 -0.14 -0.97
C GLU A 114 16.34 0.35 -2.39
N ARG A 115 17.26 0.10 -3.33
CA ARG A 115 17.13 0.50 -4.73
C ARG A 115 16.54 -0.59 -5.61
N VAL A 116 16.37 -1.80 -5.08
CA VAL A 116 15.85 -2.93 -5.83
C VAL A 116 14.35 -2.75 -6.01
N ARG A 117 13.89 -2.72 -7.26
CA ARG A 117 12.46 -2.71 -7.55
C ARG A 117 11.91 -4.12 -7.63
N GLY A 118 10.70 -4.32 -7.14
CA GLY A 118 9.97 -5.57 -7.28
C GLY A 118 9.15 -5.60 -8.57
N LYS A 119 8.97 -6.80 -9.13
CA LYS A 119 8.03 -7.07 -10.23
C LYS A 119 6.61 -7.26 -9.70
N HIS A 120 6.16 -6.38 -8.81
CA HIS A 120 4.79 -6.33 -8.33
C HIS A 120 4.05 -5.11 -8.84
N TYR A 121 2.73 -5.22 -8.85
CA TYR A 121 1.84 -4.29 -9.50
C TYR A 121 0.47 -4.33 -8.83
N ASP A 122 -0.10 -3.15 -8.68
CA ASP A 122 -1.43 -2.97 -8.12
C ASP A 122 -2.33 -2.33 -9.16
N MET A 123 -3.54 -2.84 -9.28
CA MET A 123 -4.62 -2.22 -10.05
C MET A 123 -5.45 -1.35 -9.11
N ILE A 124 -5.54 -0.07 -9.45
CA ILE A 124 -6.31 0.93 -8.70
C ILE A 124 -7.54 1.31 -9.52
N CYS A 125 -8.68 1.44 -8.86
CA CYS A 125 -9.90 2.02 -9.42
C CYS A 125 -10.41 3.11 -8.48
N ASN A 126 -10.58 4.34 -8.99
CA ASN A 126 -11.11 5.48 -8.22
C ASN A 126 -10.43 5.71 -6.85
N GLY A 127 -9.11 5.44 -6.78
CA GLY A 127 -8.32 5.61 -5.56
C GLY A 127 -8.39 4.45 -4.57
N TYR A 128 -9.00 3.33 -4.95
CA TYR A 128 -9.00 2.07 -4.22
C TYR A 128 -8.12 1.05 -4.92
N GLU A 129 -7.25 0.37 -4.18
CA GLU A 129 -6.56 -0.83 -4.67
C GLU A 129 -7.59 -1.95 -4.86
N ILE A 130 -7.83 -2.40 -6.09
CA ILE A 130 -8.84 -3.44 -6.38
C ILE A 130 -8.23 -4.79 -6.71
N ALA A 131 -6.94 -4.84 -7.01
CA ALA A 131 -6.19 -6.08 -7.17
C ALA A 131 -4.69 -5.81 -6.98
N GLY A 132 -3.97 -6.79 -6.45
CA GLY A 132 -2.53 -6.72 -6.27
C GLY A 132 -1.88 -8.03 -6.70
N GLY A 133 -0.67 -7.96 -7.26
CA GLY A 133 -0.01 -9.13 -7.82
C GLY A 133 1.49 -8.96 -7.98
N SER A 134 2.17 -10.08 -8.24
CA SER A 134 3.58 -10.03 -8.62
C SER A 134 4.03 -11.21 -9.46
N LEU A 135 5.10 -10.99 -10.23
CA LEU A 135 5.92 -12.09 -10.74
C LEU A 135 6.70 -12.68 -9.57
N ARG A 136 6.79 -14.00 -9.52
CA ARG A 136 7.35 -14.72 -8.39
C ARG A 136 8.78 -15.17 -8.67
N ILE A 137 9.56 -15.27 -7.60
CA ILE A 137 10.85 -15.96 -7.65
C ILE A 137 10.57 -17.45 -7.87
N TYR A 138 11.28 -18.04 -8.82
CA TYR A 138 11.11 -19.46 -9.18
C TYR A 138 12.43 -20.24 -9.06
N THR A 139 13.47 -19.65 -8.47
CA THR A 139 14.75 -20.33 -8.21
C THR A 139 15.09 -20.29 -6.72
N SER A 140 15.46 -21.46 -6.18
CA SER A 140 15.80 -21.64 -4.76
C SER A 140 16.91 -20.67 -4.31
N HIS A 141 17.97 -20.54 -5.12
CA HIS A 141 19.09 -19.65 -4.85
C HIS A 141 18.70 -18.18 -4.68
N LEU A 142 17.84 -17.65 -5.56
CA LEU A 142 17.42 -16.26 -5.45
C LEU A 142 16.46 -16.08 -4.26
N GLN A 143 15.58 -17.04 -4.01
CA GLN A 143 14.64 -16.96 -2.89
C GLN A 143 15.36 -16.97 -1.54
N ARG A 144 16.39 -17.81 -1.38
CA ARG A 144 17.23 -17.84 -0.18
C ARG A 144 17.89 -16.50 0.07
N LYS A 145 18.48 -15.86 -0.97
CA LYS A 145 19.06 -14.51 -0.85
C LYS A 145 18.06 -13.48 -0.33
N VAL A 146 16.82 -13.50 -0.83
CA VAL A 146 15.76 -12.60 -0.34
C VAL A 146 15.40 -12.90 1.11
N PHE A 147 15.28 -14.18 1.49
CA PHE A 147 15.04 -14.53 2.89
C PHE A 147 16.17 -14.12 3.84
N HIS A 148 17.43 -14.25 3.42
CA HIS A 148 18.57 -13.76 4.21
C HIS A 148 18.50 -12.25 4.44
N LEU A 149 18.09 -11.47 3.43
CA LEU A 149 17.87 -10.03 3.58
C LEU A 149 16.75 -9.71 4.59
N LEU A 150 15.72 -10.56 4.64
CA LEU A 150 14.63 -10.46 5.61
C LEU A 150 15.01 -10.97 7.02
N GLY A 151 16.26 -11.39 7.23
CA GLY A 151 16.80 -11.78 8.52
C GLY A 151 16.60 -13.26 8.89
N TYR A 152 16.13 -14.10 7.96
CA TYR A 152 16.00 -15.52 8.22
C TYR A 152 17.36 -16.23 8.18
N SER A 153 17.60 -17.12 9.14
CA SER A 153 18.69 -18.09 9.13
C SER A 153 18.39 -19.26 8.19
N ASP A 154 19.42 -19.99 7.76
CA ASP A 154 19.23 -21.17 6.90
C ASP A 154 18.31 -22.23 7.54
N ALA A 155 18.43 -22.43 8.86
CA ALA A 155 17.58 -23.36 9.59
C ALA A 155 16.10 -22.95 9.56
N GLU A 156 15.80 -21.66 9.76
CA GLU A 156 14.43 -21.14 9.67
C GLU A 156 13.87 -21.21 8.25
N ILE A 157 14.72 -20.96 7.24
CA ILE A 157 14.34 -21.08 5.83
C ILE A 157 13.96 -22.53 5.52
N ASP A 158 14.79 -23.48 5.92
CA ASP A 158 14.56 -24.90 5.64
C ASP A 158 13.33 -25.43 6.38
N GLU A 159 13.17 -25.08 7.66
CA GLU A 159 12.01 -25.48 8.47
C GLU A 159 10.69 -24.93 7.90
N ARG A 160 10.66 -23.65 7.54
CA ARG A 160 9.41 -22.97 7.15
C ARG A 160 9.09 -23.09 5.66
N PHE A 161 10.12 -23.09 4.83
CA PHE A 161 9.99 -22.94 3.37
C PHE A 161 10.76 -23.99 2.57
N GLY A 162 11.47 -24.93 3.21
CA GLY A 162 12.32 -25.91 2.54
C GLY A 162 11.57 -26.74 1.49
N HIS A 163 10.34 -27.17 1.81
CA HIS A 163 9.47 -27.90 0.88
C HIS A 163 9.18 -27.12 -0.42
N LEU A 164 8.98 -25.80 -0.33
CA LEU A 164 8.74 -24.94 -1.49
C LEU A 164 10.04 -24.74 -2.29
N LEU A 165 11.16 -24.55 -1.61
CA LEU A 165 12.46 -24.37 -2.26
C LEU A 165 12.91 -25.63 -3.00
N GLU A 166 12.66 -26.81 -2.42
CA GLU A 166 12.89 -28.10 -3.09
C GLU A 166 12.04 -28.21 -4.36
N ALA A 167 10.76 -27.79 -4.31
CA ALA A 167 9.89 -27.76 -5.48
C ALA A 167 10.44 -26.84 -6.60
N PHE A 168 11.14 -25.75 -6.26
CA PHE A 168 11.80 -24.90 -7.26
C PHE A 168 12.93 -25.64 -7.98
N ASP A 169 13.67 -26.47 -7.26
CA ASP A 169 14.82 -27.21 -7.80
C ASP A 169 14.40 -28.36 -8.76
N TYR A 170 13.15 -28.83 -8.67
CA TYR A 170 12.55 -29.76 -9.64
C TYR A 170 12.06 -29.08 -10.94
N GLY A 171 12.38 -27.80 -11.15
CA GLY A 171 12.09 -27.08 -12.39
C GLY A 171 10.79 -26.28 -12.36
N ALA A 172 10.55 -25.51 -11.29
CA ALA A 172 9.44 -24.58 -11.26
C ALA A 172 9.55 -23.55 -12.40
N PRO A 173 8.48 -23.35 -13.20
CA PRO A 173 8.53 -22.39 -14.30
C PRO A 173 8.51 -20.95 -13.78
N PRO A 174 8.93 -19.97 -14.59
CA PRO A 174 8.59 -18.57 -14.35
C PRO A 174 7.07 -18.42 -14.20
N HIS A 175 6.63 -17.84 -13.09
CA HIS A 175 5.22 -17.72 -12.77
C HIS A 175 4.91 -16.38 -12.10
N GLY A 176 3.63 -16.03 -12.12
CA GLY A 176 3.12 -14.78 -11.56
C GLY A 176 1.62 -14.90 -11.33
N GLY A 177 1.07 -13.99 -10.55
CA GLY A 177 -0.36 -13.99 -10.28
C GLY A 177 -0.82 -12.66 -9.74
N ILE A 178 -2.14 -12.50 -9.72
CA ILE A 178 -2.85 -11.33 -9.22
C ILE A 178 -4.07 -11.81 -8.42
N ALA A 179 -4.37 -11.12 -7.33
CA ALA A 179 -5.52 -11.40 -6.48
C ALA A 179 -6.47 -10.19 -6.48
N PRO A 180 -7.68 -10.30 -7.06
CA PRO A 180 -8.67 -9.23 -7.01
C PRO A 180 -9.40 -9.22 -5.66
N GLY A 181 -9.59 -8.03 -5.09
CA GLY A 181 -10.48 -7.78 -3.97
C GLY A 181 -11.93 -7.70 -4.45
N ILE A 182 -12.57 -8.86 -4.60
CA ILE A 182 -13.93 -8.98 -5.18
C ILE A 182 -14.92 -8.07 -4.46
N ASP A 183 -14.94 -8.05 -3.12
CA ASP A 183 -15.89 -7.23 -2.36
C ASP A 183 -15.72 -5.74 -2.67
N ARG A 184 -14.48 -5.28 -2.85
CA ARG A 184 -14.17 -3.88 -3.17
C ARG A 184 -14.58 -3.53 -4.60
N ILE A 185 -14.42 -4.46 -5.54
CA ILE A 185 -14.90 -4.30 -6.91
C ILE A 185 -16.42 -4.20 -6.92
N VAL A 186 -17.12 -5.10 -6.23
CA VAL A 186 -18.59 -5.09 -6.14
C VAL A 186 -19.08 -3.82 -5.44
N MET A 187 -18.43 -3.39 -4.35
CA MET A 187 -18.73 -2.12 -3.66
C MET A 187 -18.66 -0.93 -4.62
N LEU A 188 -17.60 -0.83 -5.42
CA LEU A 188 -17.45 0.27 -6.40
C LEU A 188 -18.52 0.21 -7.49
N LEU A 189 -18.84 -0.98 -8.01
CA LEU A 189 -19.85 -1.16 -9.05
C LEU A 189 -21.27 -0.92 -8.54
N ALA A 190 -21.54 -1.23 -7.27
CA ALA A 190 -22.82 -0.97 -6.61
C ALA A 190 -22.95 0.50 -6.16
N GLY A 191 -21.87 1.29 -6.20
CA GLY A 191 -21.86 2.67 -5.71
C GLY A 191 -21.93 2.77 -4.18
N GLU A 192 -21.51 1.72 -3.47
CA GLU A 192 -21.59 1.64 -2.02
C GLU A 192 -20.36 2.25 -1.35
N ALA A 193 -20.55 2.82 -0.16
CA ALA A 193 -19.47 3.46 0.60
C ALA A 193 -18.60 2.46 1.38
N ASN A 194 -19.07 1.22 1.58
CA ASN A 194 -18.42 0.24 2.43
C ASN A 194 -18.64 -1.18 1.90
N ILE A 195 -17.61 -2.04 2.01
CA ILE A 195 -17.71 -3.45 1.61
C ILE A 195 -18.77 -4.23 2.41
N ARG A 196 -19.15 -3.76 3.60
CA ARG A 196 -20.21 -4.39 4.40
C ARG A 196 -21.56 -4.41 3.68
N GLU A 197 -21.82 -3.43 2.81
CA GLU A 197 -23.08 -3.34 2.08
C GLU A 197 -23.18 -4.38 0.95
N VAL A 198 -22.06 -5.02 0.58
CA VAL A 198 -21.99 -6.04 -0.47
C VAL A 198 -21.68 -7.44 0.07
N ILE A 199 -21.61 -7.58 1.39
CA ILE A 199 -21.41 -8.86 2.08
C ILE A 199 -22.69 -9.20 2.84
N ALA A 200 -23.25 -10.38 2.62
CA ALA A 200 -24.54 -10.77 3.23
C ALA A 200 -24.52 -10.79 4.77
N PHE A 201 -23.41 -11.25 5.38
CA PHE A 201 -23.22 -11.32 6.84
C PHE A 201 -21.85 -10.76 7.26
N PRO A 202 -21.70 -9.42 7.22
CA PRO A 202 -20.42 -8.78 7.49
C PRO A 202 -20.05 -8.85 8.97
N LYS A 203 -18.76 -8.66 9.27
CA LYS A 203 -18.26 -8.56 10.65
C LYS A 203 -18.02 -7.10 11.04
N ASN A 204 -18.06 -6.81 12.34
CA ASN A 204 -17.64 -5.51 12.85
C ASN A 204 -16.09 -5.39 12.85
N GLN A 205 -15.55 -4.25 13.31
CA GLN A 205 -14.09 -4.03 13.32
C GLN A 205 -13.33 -4.95 14.28
N ASN A 206 -14.04 -5.55 15.25
CA ASN A 206 -13.49 -6.52 16.21
C ASN A 206 -13.67 -7.97 15.72
N ALA A 207 -13.92 -8.17 14.42
CA ALA A 207 -14.20 -9.47 13.80
C ALA A 207 -15.41 -10.23 14.39
N VAL A 208 -16.35 -9.52 15.01
CA VAL A 208 -17.57 -10.12 15.59
C VAL A 208 -18.71 -10.12 14.59
N ASP A 209 -19.39 -11.26 14.49
CA ASP A 209 -20.68 -11.41 13.83
C ASP A 209 -21.81 -11.08 14.82
N LEU A 210 -22.50 -9.97 14.58
CA LEU A 210 -23.60 -9.53 15.44
C LEU A 210 -24.90 -10.30 15.18
N ALA A 211 -25.07 -10.91 14.00
CA ALA A 211 -26.27 -11.68 13.66
C ALA A 211 -26.25 -13.06 14.34
N PHE A 212 -25.07 -13.69 14.38
CA PHE A 212 -24.88 -15.02 14.97
C PHE A 212 -24.23 -15.01 16.36
N ASN A 213 -23.86 -13.83 16.87
CA ASN A 213 -23.14 -13.66 18.14
C ASN A 213 -21.85 -14.51 18.18
N ALA A 214 -21.02 -14.38 17.14
CA ALA A 214 -19.78 -15.15 16.96
C ALA A 214 -18.56 -14.21 16.98
N PRO A 215 -17.40 -14.64 17.51
CA PRO A 215 -17.12 -15.95 18.09
C PRO A 215 -17.84 -16.19 19.43
N SER A 216 -18.01 -17.45 19.81
CA SER A 216 -18.60 -17.89 21.07
C SER A 216 -17.68 -18.89 21.78
N SER A 217 -17.97 -19.20 23.05
CA SER A 217 -17.27 -20.26 23.76
C SER A 217 -17.49 -21.63 23.11
N VAL A 218 -16.51 -22.51 23.31
CA VAL A 218 -16.56 -23.94 22.95
C VAL A 218 -16.62 -24.79 24.21
N THR A 219 -17.04 -26.04 24.08
CA THR A 219 -17.10 -26.98 25.21
C THR A 219 -15.73 -27.55 25.56
N GLU A 220 -15.55 -28.00 26.81
CA GLU A 220 -14.33 -28.69 27.25
C GLU A 220 -14.06 -29.99 26.48
N GLU A 221 -15.12 -30.69 26.05
CA GLU A 221 -14.99 -31.90 25.21
C GLU A 221 -14.36 -31.57 23.85
N GLN A 222 -14.81 -30.51 23.19
CA GLN A 222 -14.23 -30.05 21.92
C GLN A 222 -12.78 -29.61 22.07
N LEU A 223 -12.43 -28.97 23.19
CA LEU A 223 -11.04 -28.59 23.48
C LEU A 223 -10.18 -29.82 23.72
N ALA A 224 -10.67 -30.79 24.49
CA ALA A 224 -9.97 -32.03 24.79
C ALA A 224 -9.69 -32.86 23.53
N ASP A 225 -10.67 -32.98 22.62
CA ASP A 225 -10.53 -33.68 21.34
C ASP A 225 -9.42 -33.08 20.45
N LEU A 226 -9.19 -31.76 20.56
CA LEU A 226 -8.13 -31.06 19.84
C LEU A 226 -6.83 -30.95 20.63
N HIS A 227 -6.76 -31.52 21.84
CA HIS A 227 -5.66 -31.37 22.79
C HIS A 227 -5.32 -29.90 23.08
N LEU A 228 -6.34 -29.05 23.16
CA LEU A 228 -6.23 -27.62 23.46
C LEU A 228 -6.73 -27.33 24.88
N ARG A 229 -6.25 -26.22 25.45
CA ARG A 229 -6.78 -25.62 26.68
C ARG A 229 -6.74 -24.11 26.54
N LEU A 230 -7.80 -23.44 26.97
CA LEU A 230 -7.79 -21.98 27.08
C LEU A 230 -6.85 -21.59 28.22
N ARG A 231 -6.04 -20.54 28.02
CA ARG A 231 -5.21 -20.00 29.09
C ARG A 231 -6.12 -19.41 30.16
N GLU A 232 -5.81 -19.70 31.42
CA GLU A 232 -6.43 -18.98 32.55
C GLU A 232 -5.83 -17.57 32.59
N ASP A 233 -6.68 -16.57 32.81
CA ASP A 233 -6.29 -15.16 32.96
C ASP A 233 -5.48 -14.92 34.24
#